data_AF-A0A7Y2HGY8-F1
#
_entry.id   AF-A0A7Y2HGY8-F1
#
_cell.length_a   1.000
_cell.length_b   1.000
_cell.length_c   1.000
_cell.angle_alpha   90.00
_cell.angle_beta   90.00
_cell.angle_gamma   90.00
#
_symmetry.space_group_name_H-M   'P 1'
#
loop_
_entity.id
_entity.type
_entity.pdbx_description
1 polymer ?
#
loop_
_entity_poly.entity_id
_entity_poly.type
_entity_poly.pdbx_seq_one_letter_code
_entity_poly.pdbx_strand_id
1 'polypeptide(L)'
;MLKFFRHIRKKLLSGSKLSSYFLYAIGEIILVVIGILIALQVNTWNENKKKNKTEQAYLNGIVANIDEDIIELNSLLKTDTARFDAYTSILQPFNDNSINIYSIDFIKDIGIAQLTQGFDGNSIVFDDMKSSGKINFVRSDVLRFALLEYYNESNKISTSHKNNNATINQLKDLAFITNLDINSLVESFIFKDSWSAPLDNLDLSFFQKDKDEDAVKHFANRVSMMKGILQVKHNQSLYLQERSIRLRNLIQDYLDGKQIDFNTQLLTEEGFSAIINGNENDLDLLINTENIDICIEIENARPISYLSLSIENNSMSTVKYLVEAGADLELACFDKTPLMYAVKYGHLDMVEYLLNAGADIDKVSIENKTAMDYAINYDHPEIADYLKSYSSNNK
;
A
#
# COMPACT_ATOMS: atom_id res chain seq x y z
N MET A 1 -46.49 32.14 -16.39
CA MET A 1 -45.73 33.25 -16.99
C MET A 1 -45.71 33.26 -18.53
N LEU A 2 -45.35 32.18 -19.24
CA LEU A 2 -45.32 32.16 -20.72
C LEU A 2 -46.66 32.56 -21.39
N LYS A 3 -47.78 32.08 -20.86
CA LYS A 3 -49.13 32.47 -21.30
C LYS A 3 -49.41 33.98 -21.15
N PHE A 4 -48.82 34.62 -20.14
CA PHE A 4 -48.95 36.06 -19.87
C PHE A 4 -48.16 36.91 -20.87
N PHE A 5 -46.89 36.57 -21.12
CA PHE A 5 -46.08 37.23 -22.15
C PHE A 5 -46.67 37.07 -23.56
N ARG A 6 -47.18 35.86 -23.89
CA ARG A 6 -47.89 35.62 -25.15
C ARG A 6 -49.17 36.45 -25.28
N HIS A 7 -49.93 36.60 -24.20
CA HIS A 7 -51.14 37.41 -24.19
C HIS A 7 -50.84 38.90 -24.39
N ILE A 8 -49.82 39.43 -23.71
CA ILE A 8 -49.36 40.82 -23.88
C ILE A 8 -48.85 41.06 -25.31
N ARG A 9 -48.05 40.14 -25.85
CA ARG A 9 -47.54 40.22 -27.22
C ARG A 9 -48.66 40.27 -28.26
N LYS A 10 -49.68 39.42 -28.14
CA LYS A 10 -50.85 39.43 -29.04
C LYS A 10 -51.56 40.80 -29.00
N LYS A 11 -51.71 41.39 -27.82
CA LYS A 11 -52.35 42.71 -27.63
C LYS A 11 -51.50 43.88 -28.15
N LEU A 12 -50.17 43.79 -28.06
CA LEU A 12 -49.24 44.80 -28.59
C LEU A 12 -49.15 44.77 -30.13
N LEU A 13 -49.24 43.57 -30.73
CA LEU A 13 -49.34 43.37 -32.18
C LEU A 13 -50.60 44.00 -32.76
N SER A 14 -51.76 43.82 -32.11
CA SER A 14 -53.02 44.42 -32.56
C SER A 14 -53.05 45.96 -32.45
N GLY A 15 -52.15 46.55 -31.65
CA GLY A 15 -52.06 47.99 -31.42
C GLY A 15 -50.84 48.68 -32.06
N SER A 16 -50.19 48.04 -33.05
CA SER A 16 -49.01 48.55 -33.79
C SER A 16 -47.79 48.98 -32.95
N LYS A 17 -47.67 48.53 -31.70
CA LYS A 17 -46.55 48.83 -30.78
C LYS A 17 -45.38 47.85 -30.92
N LEU A 18 -44.69 47.90 -32.06
CA LEU A 18 -43.62 46.96 -32.44
C LEU A 18 -42.43 46.93 -31.48
N SER A 19 -41.93 48.08 -31.01
CA SER A 19 -40.77 48.14 -30.10
C SER A 19 -41.05 47.41 -28.78
N SER A 20 -42.20 47.69 -28.16
CA SER A 20 -42.62 46.98 -26.94
C SER A 20 -42.84 45.50 -27.21
N TYR A 21 -43.44 45.14 -28.36
CA TYR A 21 -43.60 43.73 -28.74
C TYR A 21 -42.26 42.97 -28.76
N PHE A 22 -41.20 43.53 -29.34
CA PHE A 22 -39.88 42.91 -29.36
C PHE A 22 -39.29 42.75 -27.96
N LEU A 23 -39.43 43.74 -27.08
CA LEU A 23 -38.97 43.66 -25.69
C LEU A 23 -39.62 42.48 -24.95
N TYR A 24 -40.94 42.32 -25.07
CA TYR A 24 -41.66 41.21 -24.44
C TYR A 24 -41.38 39.85 -25.12
N ALA A 25 -41.06 39.82 -26.42
CA ALA A 25 -40.62 38.62 -27.12
C ALA A 25 -39.23 38.15 -26.66
N ILE A 26 -38.29 39.09 -26.48
CA ILE A 26 -36.97 38.82 -25.90
C ILE A 26 -37.13 38.32 -24.46
N GLY A 27 -37.97 38.95 -23.66
CA GLY A 27 -38.28 38.49 -22.30
C GLY A 27 -38.86 37.06 -22.25
N GLU A 28 -39.73 36.70 -23.21
CA GLU A 28 -40.26 35.33 -23.33
C GLU A 28 -39.15 34.33 -23.66
N ILE A 29 -38.26 34.66 -24.60
CA ILE A 29 -37.12 33.81 -24.99
C ILE A 29 -36.17 33.62 -23.81
N ILE A 30 -35.80 34.69 -23.11
CA ILE A 30 -34.92 34.63 -21.93
C ILE A 30 -35.52 33.72 -20.86
N LEU A 31 -36.83 33.83 -20.58
CA LEU A 31 -37.52 32.97 -19.62
C LEU A 31 -37.50 31.49 -20.01
N VAL A 32 -37.66 31.18 -21.30
CA VAL A 32 -37.57 29.79 -21.80
C VAL A 32 -36.14 29.26 -21.66
N VAL A 33 -35.14 30.06 -22.04
CA VAL A 33 -33.72 29.68 -21.95
C VAL A 33 -33.31 29.43 -20.50
N ILE A 34 -33.67 30.33 -19.57
CA ILE A 34 -33.43 30.13 -18.13
C ILE A 34 -34.12 28.85 -17.64
N GLY A 35 -35.36 28.60 -18.05
CA GLY A 35 -36.09 27.39 -17.69
C GLY A 35 -35.39 26.10 -18.17
N ILE A 36 -34.85 26.10 -19.38
CA ILE A 36 -34.06 24.98 -19.93
C ILE A 36 -32.76 24.79 -19.16
N LEU A 37 -32.03 25.88 -18.88
CA LEU A 37 -30.77 25.82 -18.13
C LEU A 37 -30.97 25.29 -16.70
N ILE A 38 -32.03 25.73 -16.01
CA ILE A 38 -32.39 25.21 -14.68
C ILE A 38 -32.73 23.71 -14.78
N ALA A 39 -33.53 23.29 -15.78
CA ALA A 39 -33.88 21.89 -15.95
C ALA A 39 -32.64 21.01 -16.20
N LEU A 40 -31.69 21.48 -17.02
CA LEU A 40 -30.41 20.81 -17.26
C LEU A 40 -29.58 20.71 -15.97
N GLN A 41 -29.42 21.80 -15.23
CA GLN A 41 -28.70 21.79 -13.95
C GLN A 41 -29.33 20.82 -12.93
N VAL A 42 -30.66 20.80 -12.83
CA VAL A 42 -31.38 19.87 -11.95
C VAL A 42 -31.17 18.42 -12.37
N ASN A 43 -31.18 18.13 -13.68
CA ASN A 43 -30.90 16.78 -14.17
C ASN A 43 -29.46 16.36 -13.86
N THR A 44 -28.47 17.20 -14.16
CA THR A 44 -27.06 16.94 -13.83
C THR A 44 -26.85 16.75 -12.33
N TRP A 45 -27.52 17.54 -11.49
CA TRP A 45 -27.47 17.38 -10.04
C TRP A 45 -28.05 16.04 -9.57
N ASN A 46 -29.20 15.63 -10.11
CA ASN A 46 -29.81 14.33 -9.79
C ASN A 46 -28.91 13.16 -10.21
N GLU A 47 -28.30 13.23 -11.41
CA GLU A 47 -27.37 12.22 -11.89
C GLU A 47 -26.12 12.14 -11.00
N ASN A 48 -25.53 13.28 -10.64
CA ASN A 48 -24.37 13.34 -9.75
C ASN A 48 -24.69 12.79 -8.36
N LYS A 49 -25.88 13.08 -7.83
CA LYS A 49 -26.33 12.53 -6.54
C LYS A 49 -26.46 11.00 -6.62
N LYS A 50 -26.98 10.46 -7.72
CA LYS A 50 -27.07 9.00 -7.94
C LYS A 50 -25.68 8.37 -8.02
N LYS A 51 -24.75 8.96 -8.78
CA LYS A 51 -23.34 8.50 -8.90
C LYS A 51 -22.64 8.47 -7.55
N ASN A 52 -22.74 9.55 -6.76
CA ASN A 52 -22.14 9.62 -5.42
C ASN A 52 -22.71 8.54 -4.48
N LYS A 53 -24.03 8.29 -4.52
CA LYS A 53 -24.63 7.22 -3.71
C LYS A 53 -24.11 5.84 -4.11
N THR A 54 -23.94 5.62 -5.41
CA THR A 54 -23.36 4.37 -5.93
C THR A 54 -21.89 4.23 -5.55
N GLU A 55 -21.08 5.28 -5.71
CA GLU A 55 -19.68 5.33 -5.26
C GLU A 55 -19.54 4.96 -3.79
N GLN A 56 -20.30 5.60 -2.90
CA GLN A 56 -20.28 5.28 -1.46
C GLN A 56 -20.66 3.83 -1.17
N ALA A 57 -21.64 3.27 -1.89
CA ALA A 57 -22.03 1.87 -1.70
C ALA A 57 -20.90 0.90 -2.08
N TYR A 58 -20.18 1.17 -3.18
CA TYR A 58 -19.02 0.37 -3.58
C TYR A 58 -17.88 0.50 -2.57
N LEU A 59 -17.53 1.72 -2.18
CA LEU A 59 -16.44 1.95 -1.25
C LEU A 59 -16.69 1.30 0.12
N ASN A 60 -17.93 1.36 0.63
CA ASN A 60 -18.32 0.62 1.84
C ASN A 60 -18.20 -0.90 1.66
N GLY A 61 -18.59 -1.43 0.50
CA GLY A 61 -18.43 -2.85 0.19
C GLY A 61 -16.97 -3.28 0.09
N ILE A 62 -16.10 -2.42 -0.46
CA ILE A 62 -14.66 -2.63 -0.52
C ILE A 62 -14.06 -2.63 0.88
N VAL A 63 -14.45 -1.70 1.76
CA VAL A 63 -14.03 -1.71 3.17
C VAL A 63 -14.38 -3.02 3.85
N ALA A 64 -15.58 -3.55 3.63
CA ALA A 64 -15.99 -4.85 4.18
C ALA A 64 -15.13 -6.01 3.63
N ASN A 65 -14.80 -6.02 2.34
CA ASN A 65 -13.89 -7.02 1.77
C ASN A 65 -12.47 -6.90 2.35
N ILE A 66 -11.96 -5.67 2.53
CA ILE A 66 -10.65 -5.43 3.14
C ILE A 66 -10.64 -5.86 4.62
N ASP A 67 -11.73 -5.66 5.35
CA ASP A 67 -11.88 -6.14 6.73
C ASP A 67 -11.78 -7.67 6.80
N GLU A 68 -12.38 -8.39 5.86
CA GLU A 68 -12.22 -9.84 5.73
C GLU A 68 -10.77 -10.24 5.41
N ASP A 69 -10.12 -9.54 4.47
CA ASP A 69 -8.71 -9.76 4.13
C ASP A 69 -7.80 -9.56 5.36
N ILE A 70 -8.04 -8.53 6.16
CA ILE A 70 -7.28 -8.26 7.40
C ILE A 70 -7.45 -9.41 8.39
N ILE A 71 -8.66 -9.93 8.57
CA ILE A 71 -8.93 -11.07 9.46
C ILE A 71 -8.20 -12.32 8.96
N GLU A 72 -8.27 -12.60 7.66
CA GLU A 72 -7.56 -13.71 7.03
C GLU A 72 -6.05 -13.60 7.24
N LEU A 73 -5.44 -12.45 6.95
CA LEU A 73 -4.01 -12.20 7.09
C LEU A 73 -3.54 -12.30 8.54
N ASN A 74 -4.31 -11.78 9.51
CA ASN A 74 -4.03 -11.95 10.93
C ASN A 74 -3.98 -13.43 11.34
N SER A 75 -4.94 -14.21 10.86
CA SER A 75 -4.99 -15.65 11.11
C SER A 75 -3.77 -16.34 10.51
N LEU A 76 -3.41 -16.00 9.27
CA LEU A 76 -2.26 -16.56 8.56
C LEU A 76 -0.94 -16.25 9.24
N LEU A 77 -0.70 -15.00 9.65
CA LEU A 77 0.53 -14.61 10.34
C LEU A 77 0.74 -15.42 11.62
N LYS A 78 -0.33 -15.58 12.41
CA LYS A 78 -0.29 -16.40 13.63
C LYS A 78 -0.02 -17.87 13.35
N THR A 79 -0.67 -18.46 12.33
CA THR A 79 -0.44 -19.87 11.99
C THR A 79 0.92 -20.10 11.38
N ASP A 80 1.46 -19.15 10.60
CA ASP A 80 2.80 -19.22 10.02
C ASP A 80 3.89 -19.13 11.10
N THR A 81 3.73 -18.29 12.13
CA THR A 81 4.65 -18.28 13.29
C THR A 81 4.70 -19.65 13.97
N ALA A 82 3.54 -20.24 14.28
CA ALA A 82 3.49 -21.56 14.91
C ALA A 82 4.12 -22.66 14.03
N ARG A 83 3.96 -22.57 12.70
CA ARG A 83 4.58 -23.50 11.75
C ARG A 83 6.09 -23.32 11.64
N PHE A 84 6.58 -22.09 11.74
CA PHE A 84 8.01 -21.80 11.75
C PHE A 84 8.70 -22.39 12.98
N ASP A 85 8.06 -22.25 14.15
CA ASP A 85 8.50 -22.87 15.40
C ASP A 85 8.50 -24.39 15.27
N ALA A 86 7.41 -24.98 14.76
CA ALA A 86 7.32 -26.41 14.53
C ALA A 86 8.42 -26.96 13.61
N TYR A 87 8.73 -26.30 12.48
CA TYR A 87 9.87 -26.71 11.65
C TYR A 87 11.21 -26.62 12.38
N THR A 88 11.36 -25.66 13.30
CA THR A 88 12.55 -25.54 14.14
C THR A 88 12.67 -26.71 15.10
N SER A 89 11.59 -27.02 15.83
CA SER A 89 11.51 -28.16 16.74
C SER A 89 11.81 -29.49 16.05
N ILE A 90 11.29 -29.69 14.83
CA ILE A 90 11.47 -30.94 14.06
C ILE A 90 12.92 -31.15 13.63
N LEU A 91 13.67 -30.08 13.37
CA LEU A 91 15.09 -30.16 12.98
C LEU A 91 16.04 -30.35 14.18
N GLN A 92 15.58 -29.97 15.37
CA GLN A 92 16.39 -29.87 16.57
C GLN A 92 16.98 -31.21 17.08
N PRO A 93 16.27 -32.37 17.01
CA PRO A 93 16.79 -33.66 17.46
C PRO A 93 18.08 -34.10 16.77
N PHE A 94 18.33 -33.67 15.53
CA PHE A 94 19.55 -34.03 14.80
C PHE A 94 20.79 -33.26 15.28
N ASN A 95 20.62 -32.27 16.15
CA ASN A 95 21.69 -31.50 16.77
C ASN A 95 21.79 -31.74 18.28
N ASP A 96 20.69 -32.08 18.94
CA ASP A 96 20.61 -32.26 20.38
C ASP A 96 19.94 -33.59 20.75
N ASN A 97 20.75 -34.52 21.24
CA ASN A 97 20.32 -35.86 21.63
C ASN A 97 19.50 -35.88 22.94
N SER A 98 19.34 -34.75 23.63
CA SER A 98 18.56 -34.64 24.87
C SER A 98 17.06 -34.45 24.64
N ILE A 99 16.64 -34.21 23.40
CA ILE A 99 15.24 -33.93 23.05
C ILE A 99 14.39 -35.19 23.15
N ASN A 100 13.30 -35.10 23.93
CA ASN A 100 12.31 -36.17 24.01
C ASN A 100 11.35 -36.12 22.81
N ILE A 101 11.68 -36.88 21.77
CA ILE A 101 10.87 -37.00 20.54
C ILE A 101 9.50 -37.66 20.76
N TYR A 102 9.28 -38.35 21.88
CA TYR A 102 7.97 -38.92 22.23
C TYR A 102 7.11 -37.98 23.08
N SER A 103 7.56 -36.73 23.29
CA SER A 103 6.77 -35.73 23.99
C SER A 103 5.53 -35.31 23.18
N ILE A 104 4.48 -34.94 23.90
CA ILE A 104 3.23 -34.40 23.34
C ILE A 104 3.50 -33.19 22.43
N ASP A 105 4.45 -32.33 22.81
CA ASP A 105 4.73 -31.09 22.09
C ASP A 105 5.45 -31.35 20.76
N PHE A 106 6.43 -32.27 20.74
CA PHE A 106 7.10 -32.66 19.49
C PHE A 106 6.14 -33.29 18.47
N ILE A 107 5.22 -34.16 18.93
CA ILE A 107 4.21 -34.79 18.08
C ILE A 107 3.24 -33.74 17.52
N LYS A 108 2.84 -32.75 18.34
CA LYS A 108 2.02 -31.61 17.88
C LYS A 108 2.76 -30.79 16.83
N ASP A 109 4.05 -30.54 17.00
CA ASP A 109 4.86 -29.80 16.03
C ASP A 109 4.90 -30.52 14.68
N ILE A 110 5.04 -31.85 14.66
CA ILE A 110 4.92 -32.65 13.43
C ILE A 110 3.57 -32.40 12.75
N GLY A 111 2.47 -32.41 13.51
CA GLY A 111 1.13 -32.14 13.02
C GLY A 111 0.95 -30.72 12.47
N ILE A 112 1.41 -29.70 13.21
CA ILE A 112 1.38 -28.29 12.79
C ILE A 112 2.16 -28.09 11.48
N ALA A 113 3.33 -28.71 11.36
CA ALA A 113 4.16 -28.66 10.17
C ALA A 113 3.48 -29.24 8.92
N GLN A 114 2.43 -30.08 9.08
CA GLN A 114 1.70 -30.64 7.96
C GLN A 114 0.66 -29.69 7.34
N LEU A 115 0.25 -28.66 8.09
CA LEU A 115 -0.76 -27.70 7.65
C LEU A 115 -0.23 -26.81 6.53
N THR A 116 -1.08 -26.51 5.55
CA THR A 116 -0.81 -25.50 4.53
C THR A 116 -2.03 -24.59 4.37
N GLN A 117 -1.81 -23.29 4.55
CA GLN A 117 -2.82 -22.24 4.37
C GLN A 117 -2.25 -21.18 3.43
N GLY A 118 -3.11 -20.54 2.65
CA GLY A 118 -2.76 -19.46 1.72
C GLY A 118 -3.65 -18.27 1.98
N PHE A 119 -3.27 -17.13 1.39
CA PHE A 119 -4.14 -15.97 1.34
C PHE A 119 -4.96 -16.09 0.06
N ASP A 120 -6.28 -16.10 0.18
CA ASP A 120 -7.20 -16.16 -0.96
C ASP A 120 -7.56 -14.74 -1.42
N GLY A 121 -7.88 -13.85 -0.48
CA GLY A 121 -8.28 -12.46 -0.72
C GLY A 121 -9.71 -12.30 -1.26
N ASN A 122 -10.31 -11.14 -1.02
CA ASN A 122 -11.67 -10.81 -1.45
C ASN A 122 -11.73 -9.60 -2.39
N SER A 123 -11.83 -9.86 -3.70
CA SER A 123 -11.94 -8.82 -4.74
C SER A 123 -13.34 -8.62 -5.30
N ILE A 124 -14.38 -9.28 -4.76
CA ILE A 124 -15.71 -9.37 -5.40
C ILE A 124 -16.30 -8.00 -5.71
N VAL A 125 -16.32 -7.10 -4.73
CA VAL A 125 -16.92 -5.77 -4.89
C VAL A 125 -16.09 -4.91 -5.84
N PHE A 126 -14.76 -4.99 -5.74
CA PHE A 126 -13.84 -4.25 -6.60
C PHE A 126 -13.93 -4.71 -8.06
N ASP A 127 -14.03 -6.01 -8.31
CA ASP A 127 -14.15 -6.57 -9.65
C ASP A 127 -15.46 -6.17 -10.32
N ASP A 128 -16.58 -6.16 -9.59
CA ASP A 128 -17.85 -5.61 -10.09
C ASP A 128 -17.73 -4.09 -10.37
N MET A 129 -17.09 -3.34 -9.48
CA MET A 129 -16.88 -1.90 -9.66
C MET A 129 -16.04 -1.58 -10.90
N LYS A 130 -14.95 -2.34 -11.11
CA LYS A 130 -14.04 -2.20 -12.25
C LYS A 130 -14.71 -2.63 -13.55
N SER A 131 -15.30 -3.82 -13.60
CA SER A 131 -15.93 -4.39 -14.80
C SER A 131 -17.17 -3.60 -15.25
N SER A 132 -17.93 -3.04 -14.32
CA SER A 132 -19.08 -2.17 -14.64
C SER A 132 -18.71 -0.73 -14.99
N GLY A 133 -17.41 -0.37 -14.97
CA GLY A 133 -16.92 0.98 -15.25
C GLY A 133 -17.23 2.01 -14.17
N LYS A 134 -17.82 1.58 -13.04
CA LYS A 134 -18.21 2.43 -11.91
C LYS A 134 -17.01 2.86 -11.07
N ILE A 135 -15.83 2.27 -11.30
CA ILE A 135 -14.55 2.78 -10.78
C ILE A 135 -14.32 4.26 -11.14
N ASN A 136 -14.86 4.72 -12.28
CA ASN A 136 -14.81 6.12 -12.70
C ASN A 136 -15.74 7.04 -11.91
N PHE A 137 -16.58 6.51 -11.02
CA PHE A 137 -17.37 7.33 -10.10
C PHE A 137 -16.53 7.84 -8.93
N VAL A 138 -15.41 7.16 -8.61
CA VAL A 138 -14.45 7.62 -7.60
C VAL A 138 -13.80 8.88 -8.11
N ARG A 139 -14.10 10.02 -7.48
CA ARG A 139 -13.61 11.33 -7.93
C ARG A 139 -12.13 11.55 -7.64
N SER A 140 -11.64 10.91 -6.58
CA SER A 140 -10.22 10.96 -6.23
C SER A 140 -9.42 9.99 -7.10
N ASP A 141 -8.56 10.54 -7.98
CA ASP A 141 -7.64 9.73 -8.78
C ASP A 141 -6.64 8.97 -7.89
N VAL A 142 -6.24 9.60 -6.79
CA VAL A 142 -5.43 9.06 -5.70
C VAL A 142 -6.05 7.78 -5.12
N LEU A 143 -7.33 7.84 -4.72
CA LEU A 143 -8.05 6.65 -4.22
C LEU A 143 -8.24 5.59 -5.30
N ARG A 144 -8.50 6.00 -6.55
CA ARG A 144 -8.67 5.07 -7.66
C ARG A 144 -7.40 4.25 -7.91
N PHE A 145 -6.25 4.90 -7.87
CA PHE A 145 -4.94 4.27 -7.97
C PHE A 145 -4.71 3.32 -6.79
N ALA A 146 -4.99 3.75 -5.56
CA ALA A 146 -4.85 2.94 -4.36
C ALA A 146 -5.61 1.61 -4.41
N LEU A 147 -6.86 1.66 -4.87
CA LEU A 147 -7.68 0.47 -5.07
C LEU A 147 -7.05 -0.48 -6.11
N LEU A 148 -6.61 0.07 -7.26
CA LEU A 148 -6.00 -0.72 -8.33
C LEU A 148 -4.71 -1.40 -7.87
N GLU A 149 -3.86 -0.68 -7.14
CA GLU A 149 -2.59 -1.18 -6.63
C GLU A 149 -2.80 -2.30 -5.61
N TYR A 150 -3.62 -2.06 -4.58
CA TYR A 150 -3.90 -3.06 -3.56
C TYR A 150 -4.41 -4.37 -4.16
N TYR A 151 -5.41 -4.30 -5.04
CA TYR A 151 -5.98 -5.52 -5.63
C TYR A 151 -5.04 -6.20 -6.63
N ASN A 152 -4.12 -5.47 -7.25
CA ASN A 152 -3.06 -6.08 -8.05
C ASN A 152 -2.06 -6.85 -7.17
N GLU A 153 -1.62 -6.26 -6.06
CA GLU A 153 -0.70 -6.90 -5.12
C GLU A 153 -1.34 -8.07 -4.37
N SER A 154 -2.58 -7.91 -3.91
CA SER A 154 -3.40 -8.97 -3.31
C SER A 154 -3.47 -10.21 -4.21
N ASN A 155 -3.77 -10.02 -5.51
CA ASN A 155 -3.82 -11.10 -6.49
C ASN A 155 -2.46 -11.78 -6.74
N LYS A 156 -1.37 -11.00 -6.82
CA LYS A 156 -0.01 -11.53 -6.96
C LYS A 156 0.36 -12.38 -5.75
N ILE A 157 0.09 -11.90 -4.54
CA ILE A 157 0.41 -12.60 -3.28
C ILE A 157 -0.44 -13.86 -3.15
N SER A 158 -1.74 -13.81 -3.45
CA SER A 158 -2.63 -14.99 -3.48
C SER A 158 -2.09 -16.08 -4.42
N THR A 159 -1.64 -15.69 -5.62
CA THR A 159 -1.04 -16.61 -6.59
C THR A 159 0.30 -17.16 -6.11
N SER A 160 1.15 -16.30 -5.54
CA SER A 160 2.44 -16.70 -4.95
C SER A 160 2.23 -17.72 -3.82
N HIS A 161 1.26 -17.49 -2.93
CA HIS A 161 0.90 -18.40 -1.85
C HIS A 161 0.44 -19.77 -2.38
N LYS A 162 -0.38 -19.80 -3.43
CA LYS A 162 -0.83 -21.05 -4.06
C LYS A 162 0.34 -21.86 -4.61
N ASN A 163 1.26 -21.22 -5.33
CA ASN A 163 2.44 -21.88 -5.88
C ASN A 163 3.38 -22.37 -4.76
N ASN A 164 3.68 -21.52 -3.78
CA ASN A 164 4.52 -21.87 -2.65
C ASN A 164 3.94 -23.02 -1.82
N ASN A 165 2.61 -23.05 -1.62
CA ASN A 165 1.94 -24.15 -0.94
C ASN A 165 2.01 -25.46 -1.73
N ALA A 166 1.92 -25.41 -3.07
CA ALA A 166 2.13 -26.60 -3.90
C ALA A 166 3.55 -27.16 -3.72
N THR A 167 4.57 -26.30 -3.74
CA THR A 167 5.96 -26.70 -3.47
C THR A 167 6.15 -27.25 -2.06
N ILE A 168 5.59 -26.59 -1.03
CA ILE A 168 5.63 -27.08 0.34
C ILE A 168 4.98 -28.46 0.44
N ASN A 169 3.82 -28.68 -0.16
CA ASN A 169 3.16 -29.99 -0.14
C ASN A 169 4.02 -31.08 -0.81
N GLN A 170 4.67 -30.80 -1.93
CA GLN A 170 5.60 -31.75 -2.56
C GLN A 170 6.80 -32.09 -1.66
N LEU A 171 7.41 -31.06 -1.05
CA LEU A 171 8.54 -31.25 -0.12
C LEU A 171 8.11 -32.01 1.13
N LYS A 172 6.91 -31.74 1.64
CA LYS A 172 6.29 -32.39 2.79
C LYS A 172 6.09 -33.89 2.52
N ASP A 173 5.51 -34.24 1.37
CA ASP A 173 5.29 -35.65 1.01
C ASP A 173 6.63 -36.41 0.91
N LEU A 174 7.65 -35.77 0.31
CA LEU A 174 8.99 -36.35 0.20
C LEU A 174 9.76 -36.42 1.53
N ALA A 175 9.44 -35.57 2.50
CA ALA A 175 10.12 -35.51 3.79
C ALA A 175 9.43 -36.38 4.84
N PHE A 176 8.12 -36.23 5.03
CA PHE A 176 7.42 -36.86 6.14
C PHE A 176 6.88 -38.24 5.77
N ILE A 177 6.18 -38.40 4.64
CA ILE A 177 5.54 -39.69 4.29
C ILE A 177 6.58 -40.79 4.03
N THR A 178 7.77 -40.42 3.56
CA THR A 178 8.86 -41.37 3.30
C THR A 178 9.58 -41.83 4.57
N ASN A 179 9.47 -41.08 5.67
CA ASN A 179 10.25 -41.31 6.89
C ASN A 179 9.39 -41.56 8.13
N LEU A 180 8.10 -41.21 8.10
CA LEU A 180 7.16 -41.31 9.21
C LEU A 180 5.82 -41.87 8.73
N ASP A 181 5.25 -42.77 9.51
CA ASP A 181 3.85 -43.17 9.37
C ASP A 181 2.94 -42.15 10.06
N ILE A 182 2.47 -41.17 9.28
CA ILE A 182 1.59 -40.10 9.75
C ILE A 182 0.25 -40.65 10.25
N ASN A 183 -0.24 -41.77 9.72
CA ASN A 183 -1.51 -42.37 10.16
C ASN A 183 -1.38 -42.90 11.59
N SER A 184 -0.33 -43.66 11.86
CA SER A 184 -0.04 -44.16 13.21
C SER A 184 0.19 -43.01 14.19
N LEU A 185 0.79 -41.89 13.75
CA LEU A 185 0.93 -40.67 14.57
C LEU A 185 -0.42 -40.03 14.92
N VAL A 186 -1.31 -39.85 13.94
CA VAL A 186 -2.62 -39.23 14.16
C VAL A 186 -3.52 -40.09 15.04
N GLU A 187 -3.62 -41.39 14.74
CA GLU A 187 -4.54 -42.29 15.44
C GLU A 187 -4.08 -42.61 16.87
N SER A 188 -2.78 -42.85 17.08
CA SER A 188 -2.25 -43.13 18.43
C SER A 188 -2.31 -41.92 19.38
N PHE A 189 -2.41 -40.71 18.83
CA PHE A 189 -2.33 -39.47 19.59
C PHE A 189 -3.66 -38.72 19.70
N ILE A 190 -4.37 -38.53 18.60
CA ILE A 190 -5.62 -37.74 18.54
C ILE A 190 -6.83 -38.63 18.83
N PHE A 191 -6.86 -39.85 18.28
CA PHE A 191 -8.02 -40.75 18.33
C PHE A 191 -7.82 -41.99 19.20
N LYS A 192 -6.86 -41.93 20.13
CA LYS A 192 -6.49 -43.05 21.01
C LYS A 192 -7.69 -43.72 21.68
N ASP A 193 -8.70 -42.93 22.03
CA ASP A 193 -9.92 -43.40 22.71
C ASP A 193 -11.12 -43.60 21.77
N SER A 194 -10.97 -43.37 20.45
CA SER A 194 -12.06 -43.26 19.48
C SER A 194 -12.05 -44.30 18.34
N TRP A 195 -10.92 -44.90 17.99
CA TRP A 195 -10.84 -45.88 16.88
C TRP A 195 -9.94 -47.09 17.21
N SER A 196 -10.43 -48.30 16.91
CA SER A 196 -9.73 -49.58 16.98
C SER A 196 -9.31 -50.15 15.61
N ALA A 197 -8.63 -49.39 14.75
CA ALA A 197 -7.99 -49.96 13.56
C ALA A 197 -6.68 -50.68 13.97
N PRO A 198 -6.31 -51.81 13.33
CA PRO A 198 -5.00 -52.40 13.53
C PRO A 198 -3.95 -51.52 12.85
N LEU A 199 -3.35 -50.62 13.61
CA LEU A 199 -2.28 -49.72 13.18
C LEU A 199 -0.94 -50.23 13.66
N ASP A 200 0.11 -49.85 12.94
CA ASP A 200 1.47 -50.05 13.42
C ASP A 200 1.74 -49.17 14.65
N ASN A 201 2.71 -49.57 15.46
CA ASN A 201 3.11 -48.73 16.60
C ASN A 201 3.74 -47.44 16.08
N LEU A 202 3.50 -46.33 16.78
CA LEU A 202 4.15 -45.05 16.48
C LEU A 202 5.68 -45.21 16.50
N ASP A 203 6.30 -45.08 15.33
CA ASP A 203 7.74 -45.15 15.14
C ASP A 203 8.31 -43.76 14.82
N LEU A 204 9.13 -43.25 15.75
CA LEU A 204 9.90 -42.01 15.59
C LEU A 204 11.41 -42.27 15.57
N SER A 205 11.84 -43.53 15.40
CA SER A 205 13.25 -43.93 15.40
C SER A 205 14.07 -43.26 14.30
N PHE A 206 13.43 -42.75 13.24
CA PHE A 206 14.07 -41.90 12.24
C PHE A 206 14.84 -40.72 12.85
N PHE A 207 14.28 -40.08 13.89
CA PHE A 207 14.91 -38.94 14.57
C PHE A 207 16.08 -39.34 15.49
N GLN A 208 16.37 -40.64 15.64
CA GLN A 208 17.51 -41.16 16.38
C GLN A 208 18.69 -41.54 15.47
N LYS A 209 18.51 -41.42 14.15
CA LYS A 209 19.56 -41.71 13.15
C LYS A 209 20.71 -40.71 13.24
N ASP A 210 21.88 -41.14 12.75
CA ASP A 210 23.03 -40.26 12.67
C ASP A 210 22.74 -39.11 11.69
N LYS A 211 23.02 -37.87 12.12
CA LYS A 211 22.80 -36.66 11.32
C LYS A 211 23.59 -36.65 10.01
N ASP A 212 24.65 -37.47 9.93
CA ASP A 212 25.48 -37.60 8.75
C ASP A 212 24.94 -38.58 7.71
N GLU A 213 23.89 -39.35 8.02
CA GLU A 213 23.21 -40.21 7.04
C GLU A 213 22.55 -39.38 5.94
N ASP A 214 22.65 -39.85 4.69
CA ASP A 214 22.08 -39.17 3.52
C ASP A 214 20.57 -38.93 3.65
N ALA A 215 19.84 -39.90 4.22
CA ALA A 215 18.40 -39.77 4.45
C ALA A 215 18.06 -38.60 5.41
N VAL A 216 18.84 -38.44 6.48
CA VAL A 216 18.66 -37.34 7.45
C VAL A 216 19.03 -36.00 6.83
N LYS A 217 20.14 -35.93 6.10
CA LYS A 217 20.55 -34.73 5.34
C LYS A 217 19.47 -34.29 4.35
N HIS A 218 18.91 -35.23 3.59
CA HIS A 218 17.82 -34.93 2.66
C HIS A 218 16.54 -34.47 3.36
N PHE A 219 16.17 -35.10 4.47
CA PHE A 219 15.03 -34.66 5.28
C PHE A 219 15.23 -33.24 5.80
N ALA A 220 16.37 -32.98 6.46
CA ALA A 220 16.70 -31.69 7.03
C ALA A 220 16.72 -30.57 5.97
N ASN A 221 17.27 -30.85 4.79
CA ASN A 221 17.28 -29.91 3.67
C ASN A 221 15.86 -29.58 3.17
N ARG A 222 14.97 -30.56 3.08
CA ARG A 222 13.57 -30.34 2.66
C ARG A 222 12.80 -29.54 3.70
N VAL A 223 12.93 -29.88 4.98
CA VAL A 223 12.29 -29.13 6.08
C VAL A 223 12.81 -27.71 6.16
N SER A 224 14.12 -27.52 6.01
CA SER A 224 14.74 -26.18 5.94
C SER A 224 14.25 -25.37 4.74
N MET A 225 14.10 -26.00 3.57
CA MET A 225 13.54 -25.36 2.38
C MET A 225 12.07 -24.94 2.60
N MET A 226 11.24 -25.82 3.18
CA MET A 226 9.85 -25.48 3.53
C MET A 226 9.79 -24.31 4.51
N LYS A 227 10.68 -24.28 5.51
CA LYS A 227 10.81 -23.17 6.47
C LYS A 227 11.21 -21.86 5.78
N GLY A 228 12.12 -21.90 4.81
CA GLY A 228 12.50 -20.73 4.01
C GLY A 228 11.35 -20.20 3.15
N ILE A 229 10.62 -21.09 2.46
CA ILE A 229 9.44 -20.71 1.67
C ILE A 229 8.36 -20.11 2.58
N LEU A 230 8.17 -20.68 3.77
CA LEU A 230 7.24 -20.15 4.78
C LEU A 230 7.60 -18.74 5.21
N GLN A 231 8.88 -18.44 5.43
CA GLN A 231 9.34 -17.08 5.77
C GLN A 231 8.98 -16.06 4.68
N VAL A 232 9.17 -16.42 3.41
CA VAL A 232 8.80 -15.55 2.28
C VAL A 232 7.30 -15.26 2.29
N LYS A 233 6.46 -16.29 2.47
CA LYS A 233 5.01 -16.13 2.58
C LYS A 233 4.60 -15.25 3.77
N HIS A 234 5.23 -15.46 4.93
CA HIS A 234 4.95 -14.68 6.13
C HIS A 234 5.21 -13.19 5.89
N ASN A 235 6.34 -12.85 5.26
CA ASN A 235 6.69 -11.47 4.93
C ASN A 235 5.71 -10.86 3.92
N GLN A 236 5.27 -11.63 2.91
CA GLN A 236 4.24 -11.20 1.95
C GLN A 236 2.90 -10.91 2.64
N SER A 237 2.47 -11.78 3.56
CA SER A 237 1.26 -11.57 4.35
C SER A 237 1.34 -10.34 5.24
N LEU A 238 2.49 -10.10 5.88
CA LEU A 238 2.69 -8.92 6.73
C LEU A 238 2.61 -7.63 5.89
N TYR A 239 3.31 -7.60 4.76
CA TYR A 239 3.26 -6.48 3.82
C TYR A 239 1.83 -6.18 3.34
N LEU A 240 1.07 -7.22 2.97
CA LEU A 240 -0.30 -7.03 2.49
C LEU A 240 -1.25 -6.59 3.61
N GLN A 241 -1.02 -7.03 4.86
CA GLN A 241 -1.80 -6.64 6.02
C GLN A 241 -1.64 -5.15 6.33
N GLU A 242 -0.41 -4.63 6.28
CA GLU A 242 -0.18 -3.20 6.45
C GLU A 242 -0.86 -2.37 5.34
N ARG A 243 -0.75 -2.85 4.10
CA ARG A 243 -1.39 -2.23 2.93
C ARG A 243 -2.92 -2.24 3.03
N SER A 244 -3.50 -3.33 3.50
CA SER A 244 -4.96 -3.47 3.65
C SER A 244 -5.50 -2.52 4.73
N ILE A 245 -4.84 -2.43 5.89
CA ILE A 245 -5.20 -1.48 6.96
C ILE A 245 -5.12 -0.02 6.46
N ARG A 246 -4.07 0.31 5.71
CA ARG A 246 -3.90 1.66 5.13
C ARG A 246 -5.01 1.99 4.14
N LEU A 247 -5.26 1.12 3.16
CA LEU A 247 -6.31 1.34 2.17
C LEU A 247 -7.69 1.47 2.82
N ARG A 248 -7.97 0.64 3.83
CA ARG A 248 -9.20 0.72 4.62
C ARG A 248 -9.39 2.11 5.23
N ASN A 249 -8.36 2.63 5.89
CA ASN A 249 -8.39 3.95 6.52
C ASN A 249 -8.51 5.07 5.49
N LEU A 250 -7.81 4.96 4.36
CA LEU A 250 -7.91 5.91 3.25
C LEU A 250 -9.33 5.99 2.69
N ILE A 251 -9.97 4.84 2.46
CA ILE A 251 -11.36 4.80 2.00
C ILE A 251 -12.29 5.43 3.04
N GLN A 252 -12.08 5.14 4.33
CA GLN A 252 -12.89 5.73 5.40
C GLN A 252 -12.74 7.24 5.48
N ASP A 253 -11.50 7.76 5.42
CA ASP A 253 -11.22 9.19 5.42
C ASP A 253 -11.84 9.90 4.23
N TYR A 254 -11.78 9.27 3.04
CA TYR A 254 -12.47 9.76 1.85
C TYR A 254 -13.99 9.81 2.02
N LEU A 255 -14.59 8.76 2.58
CA LEU A 255 -16.03 8.69 2.84
C LEU A 255 -16.49 9.73 3.88
N ASP A 256 -15.63 10.03 4.86
CA ASP A 256 -15.85 11.07 5.87
C ASP A 256 -15.64 12.50 5.33
N GLY A 257 -15.19 12.64 4.07
CA GLY A 257 -14.95 13.92 3.42
C GLY A 257 -13.65 14.60 3.83
N LYS A 258 -12.70 13.85 4.40
CA LYS A 258 -11.35 14.34 4.69
C LYS A 258 -10.52 14.41 3.40
N GLN A 259 -9.50 15.27 3.42
CA GLN A 259 -8.50 15.28 2.36
C GLN A 259 -7.67 14.00 2.46
N ILE A 260 -7.47 13.32 1.31
CA ILE A 260 -6.72 12.08 1.21
C ILE A 260 -5.50 12.25 0.30
N ASP A 261 -4.39 11.60 0.66
CA ASP A 261 -3.13 11.54 -0.11
C ASP A 261 -2.68 10.07 -0.17
N PHE A 262 -2.13 9.63 -1.30
CA PHE A 262 -1.75 8.24 -1.55
C PHE A 262 -0.54 8.21 -2.48
N ASN A 263 0.65 8.17 -1.88
CA ASN A 263 1.91 7.95 -2.59
C ASN A 263 2.99 7.56 -1.57
N THR A 264 2.89 6.40 -0.91
CA THR A 264 3.86 6.07 0.15
C THR A 264 4.13 4.57 0.34
N GLN A 265 5.37 4.17 0.09
CA GLN A 265 5.94 2.90 0.56
C GLN A 265 6.34 3.05 2.03
N LEU A 266 6.20 2.02 2.88
CA LEU A 266 6.74 2.11 4.24
C LEU A 266 8.27 1.98 4.16
N LEU A 267 9.01 2.92 4.76
CA LEU A 267 10.46 2.82 4.85
C LEU A 267 10.82 1.76 5.89
N THR A 268 11.66 0.79 5.52
CA THR A 268 12.19 -0.22 6.45
C THR A 268 13.07 0.43 7.52
N GLU A 269 13.19 -0.19 8.71
CA GLU A 269 14.11 0.31 9.75
C GLU A 269 15.55 0.39 9.22
N GLU A 270 15.97 -0.55 8.37
CA GLU A 270 17.28 -0.56 7.73
C GLU A 270 17.43 0.61 6.74
N GLY A 271 16.42 0.88 5.91
CA GLY A 271 16.43 2.02 4.99
C GLY A 271 16.46 3.36 5.73
N PHE A 272 15.73 3.48 6.84
CA PHE A 272 15.77 4.65 7.71
C PHE A 272 17.14 4.86 8.35
N SER A 273 17.72 3.79 8.89
CA SER A 273 19.08 3.80 9.42
C SER A 273 20.11 4.19 8.35
N ALA A 274 20.01 3.65 7.13
CA ALA A 274 20.91 3.97 6.02
C ALA A 274 20.87 5.46 5.66
N ILE A 275 19.65 6.04 5.55
CA ILE A 275 19.46 7.44 5.20
C ILE A 275 19.99 8.38 6.30
N ILE A 276 19.75 8.05 7.57
CA ILE A 276 20.19 8.87 8.71
C ILE A 276 21.70 8.78 8.93
N ASN A 277 22.26 7.57 8.90
CA ASN A 277 23.67 7.36 9.24
C ASN A 277 24.62 7.66 8.07
N GLY A 278 24.11 7.69 6.83
CA GLY A 278 24.88 8.06 5.64
C GLY A 278 26.03 7.11 5.33
N ASN A 279 25.90 5.83 5.69
CA ASN A 279 26.86 4.79 5.33
C ASN A 279 26.70 4.46 3.85
N GLU A 280 27.75 4.73 3.05
CA GLU A 280 27.75 4.50 1.61
C GLU A 280 27.36 3.06 1.24
N ASN A 281 27.79 2.05 1.99
CA ASN A 281 27.44 0.65 1.70
C ASN A 281 25.95 0.36 1.89
N ASP A 282 25.33 0.99 2.90
CA ASP A 282 23.91 0.78 3.20
C ASP A 282 23.03 1.58 2.22
N LEU A 283 23.51 2.76 1.80
CA LEU A 283 22.89 3.56 0.73
C LEU A 283 23.02 2.88 -0.64
N ASP A 284 24.16 2.26 -0.94
CA ASP A 284 24.37 1.45 -2.14
C ASP A 284 23.33 0.32 -2.20
N LEU A 285 23.14 -0.39 -1.09
CA LEU A 285 22.16 -1.46 -1.01
C LEU A 285 20.74 -0.92 -1.22
N LEU A 286 20.38 0.18 -0.57
CA LEU A 286 19.08 0.82 -0.70
C LEU A 286 18.79 1.25 -2.15
N ILE A 287 19.69 2.01 -2.77
CA ILE A 287 19.51 2.56 -4.13
C ILE A 287 19.54 1.46 -5.20
N ASN A 288 20.33 0.40 -5.01
CA ASN A 288 20.36 -0.71 -5.98
C ASN A 288 19.13 -1.62 -5.89
N THR A 289 18.39 -1.58 -4.77
CA THR A 289 17.21 -2.44 -4.55
C THR A 289 15.89 -1.69 -4.75
N GLU A 290 15.88 -0.37 -4.61
CA GLU A 290 14.68 0.44 -4.61
C GLU A 290 14.76 1.62 -5.59
N ASN A 291 13.62 2.14 -6.00
CA ASN A 291 13.58 3.40 -6.75
C ASN A 291 13.97 4.54 -5.80
N ILE A 292 15.03 5.27 -6.12
CA ILE A 292 15.49 6.44 -5.37
C ILE A 292 14.45 7.58 -5.36
N ASP A 293 13.65 7.66 -6.43
CA ASP A 293 12.58 8.65 -6.61
C ASP A 293 11.25 8.11 -6.08
N ILE A 294 11.23 7.85 -4.78
CA ILE A 294 10.07 7.33 -4.09
C ILE A 294 9.65 8.23 -2.93
N CYS A 295 8.35 8.21 -2.65
CA CYS A 295 7.78 8.80 -1.45
C CYS A 295 7.55 7.71 -0.41
N ILE A 296 8.01 7.95 0.81
CA ILE A 296 7.95 7.03 1.93
C ILE A 296 7.15 7.59 3.09
N GLU A 297 6.49 6.68 3.81
CA GLU A 297 5.81 6.93 5.07
C GLU A 297 6.73 6.59 6.24
N ILE A 298 6.85 7.52 7.17
CA ILE A 298 7.38 7.27 8.53
C ILE A 298 6.18 7.33 9.47
N GLU A 299 6.14 6.45 10.47
CA GLU A 299 5.03 6.38 11.43
C GLU A 299 4.73 7.76 12.04
N ASN A 300 3.48 8.21 11.97
CA ASN A 300 3.02 9.52 12.44
C ASN A 300 3.65 10.75 11.74
N ALA A 301 4.30 10.57 10.59
CA ALA A 301 4.85 11.66 9.79
C ALA A 301 4.14 11.78 8.43
N ARG A 302 4.45 12.87 7.72
CA ARG A 302 3.97 13.11 6.36
C ARG A 302 4.83 12.31 5.37
N PRO A 303 4.26 11.91 4.21
CA PRO A 303 5.03 11.40 3.08
C PRO A 303 6.26 12.26 2.76
N ILE A 304 7.41 11.62 2.61
CA ILE A 304 8.70 12.30 2.36
C ILE A 304 9.54 11.50 1.36
N SER A 305 10.38 12.13 0.53
CA SER A 305 11.33 11.37 -0.32
C SER A 305 12.60 11.02 0.44
N TYR A 306 13.42 10.09 -0.06
CA TYR A 306 14.75 9.82 0.52
C TYR A 306 15.61 11.08 0.59
N LEU A 307 15.61 11.86 -0.49
CA LEU A 307 16.31 13.13 -0.56
C LEU A 307 15.76 14.12 0.48
N SER A 308 14.43 14.29 0.57
CA SER A 308 13.83 15.21 1.54
C SER A 308 14.03 14.76 3.00
N LEU A 309 14.05 13.45 3.26
CA LEU A 309 14.29 12.88 4.59
C LEU A 309 15.74 13.11 5.03
N SER A 310 16.69 12.94 4.11
CA SER A 310 18.10 13.24 4.39
C SER A 310 18.32 14.72 4.72
N ILE A 311 17.56 15.62 4.08
CA ILE A 311 17.56 17.06 4.37
C ILE A 311 16.95 17.34 5.76
N GLU A 312 15.80 16.75 6.08
CA GLU A 312 15.16 16.91 7.40
C GLU A 312 16.06 16.43 8.55
N ASN A 313 16.86 15.39 8.31
CA ASN A 313 17.83 14.88 9.28
C ASN A 313 19.19 15.59 9.23
N ASN A 314 19.35 16.63 8.39
CA ASN A 314 20.59 17.37 8.21
C ASN A 314 21.79 16.46 7.82
N SER A 315 21.55 15.41 7.03
CA SER A 315 22.57 14.47 6.57
C SER A 315 23.12 14.85 5.20
N MET A 316 24.12 15.76 5.20
CA MET A 316 24.75 16.25 3.96
C MET A 316 25.43 15.14 3.14
N SER A 317 26.02 14.12 3.79
CA SER A 317 26.62 12.98 3.09
C SER A 317 25.58 12.21 2.27
N THR A 318 24.44 11.89 2.88
CA THR A 318 23.33 11.22 2.18
C THR A 318 22.75 12.08 1.08
N VAL A 319 22.57 13.40 1.30
CA VAL A 319 22.09 14.34 0.26
C VAL A 319 22.99 14.27 -0.97
N LYS A 320 24.31 14.41 -0.79
CA LYS A 320 25.26 14.36 -1.90
C LYS A 320 25.19 13.04 -2.65
N TYR A 321 25.18 11.96 -1.90
CA TYR A 321 25.14 10.61 -2.46
C TYR A 321 23.88 10.37 -3.30
N LEU A 322 22.70 10.74 -2.79
CA LEU A 322 21.43 10.58 -3.51
C LEU A 322 21.36 11.47 -4.77
N VAL A 323 21.88 12.70 -4.71
CA VAL A 323 21.94 13.61 -5.87
C VAL A 323 22.91 13.08 -6.93
N GLU A 324 24.07 12.56 -6.52
CA GLU A 324 25.03 11.90 -7.43
C GLU A 324 24.47 10.63 -8.06
N ALA A 325 23.62 9.90 -7.33
CA ALA A 325 22.86 8.75 -7.84
C ALA A 325 21.68 9.14 -8.75
N GLY A 326 21.41 10.43 -8.95
CA GLY A 326 20.41 10.93 -9.89
C GLY A 326 19.01 11.13 -9.32
N ALA A 327 18.87 11.32 -8.01
CA ALA A 327 17.58 11.64 -7.39
C ALA A 327 16.92 12.89 -8.01
N ASP A 328 15.60 12.82 -8.21
CA ASP A 328 14.78 13.91 -8.71
C ASP A 328 14.71 15.05 -7.67
N LEU A 329 15.37 16.16 -8.02
CA LEU A 329 15.44 17.38 -7.20
C LEU A 329 14.07 18.08 -7.06
N GLU A 330 13.08 17.70 -7.86
CA GLU A 330 11.73 18.29 -7.88
C GLU A 330 10.66 17.36 -7.30
N LEU A 331 11.03 16.17 -6.82
CA LEU A 331 10.08 15.21 -6.24
C LEU A 331 9.51 15.74 -4.91
N ALA A 332 8.26 16.19 -4.95
CA ALA A 332 7.53 16.70 -3.80
C ALA A 332 6.47 15.69 -3.29
N CYS A 333 6.77 14.98 -2.21
CA CYS A 333 5.92 13.90 -1.71
C CYS A 333 4.68 14.33 -0.92
N PHE A 334 4.65 15.55 -0.40
CA PHE A 334 3.50 16.08 0.33
C PHE A 334 3.14 17.53 -0.03
N ASP A 335 4.09 18.33 -0.57
CA ASP A 335 3.88 19.72 -1.02
C ASP A 335 5.21 20.40 -1.39
N LYS A 336 6.30 20.06 -0.69
CA LYS A 336 7.60 20.76 -0.78
C LYS A 336 8.60 19.97 -1.59
N THR A 337 9.35 20.66 -2.44
CA THR A 337 10.56 20.09 -3.08
C THR A 337 11.68 19.94 -2.04
N PRO A 338 12.69 19.09 -2.32
CA PRO A 338 13.94 19.05 -1.57
C PRO A 338 14.51 20.44 -1.23
N LEU A 339 14.56 21.36 -2.21
CA LEU A 339 15.02 22.74 -1.99
C LEU A 339 14.17 23.48 -0.94
N MET A 340 12.85 23.36 -1.01
CA MET A 340 11.95 23.98 -0.02
C MET A 340 12.11 23.39 1.37
N TYR A 341 12.41 22.09 1.49
CA TYR A 341 12.73 21.47 2.79
C TYR A 341 14.04 22.02 3.36
N ALA A 342 15.09 22.15 2.54
CA ALA A 342 16.37 22.72 2.97
C ALA A 342 16.21 24.16 3.47
N VAL A 343 15.41 24.96 2.76
CA VAL A 343 15.08 26.33 3.18
C VAL A 343 14.27 26.34 4.47
N LYS A 344 13.19 25.54 4.56
CA LYS A 344 12.33 25.47 5.75
C LYS A 344 13.14 25.19 7.02
N TYR A 345 14.08 24.26 6.96
CA TYR A 345 14.90 23.86 8.11
C TYR A 345 16.16 24.71 8.32
N GLY A 346 16.46 25.65 7.42
CA GLY A 346 17.58 26.58 7.60
C GLY A 346 18.95 26.01 7.19
N HIS A 347 18.99 24.96 6.37
CA HIS A 347 20.22 24.30 5.94
C HIS A 347 20.83 25.02 4.72
N LEU A 348 21.48 26.17 4.95
CA LEU A 348 22.06 27.01 3.89
C LEU A 348 23.03 26.24 2.98
N ASP A 349 23.88 25.40 3.56
CA ASP A 349 24.81 24.54 2.83
C ASP A 349 24.10 23.56 1.88
N MET A 350 22.96 23.00 2.30
CA MET A 350 22.14 22.14 1.43
C MET A 350 21.40 22.94 0.36
N VAL A 351 20.96 24.17 0.67
CA VAL A 351 20.37 25.09 -0.33
C VAL A 351 21.39 25.41 -1.41
N GLU A 352 22.62 25.76 -1.03
CA GLU A 352 23.72 26.00 -1.97
C GLU A 352 23.97 24.79 -2.86
N TYR A 353 24.08 23.61 -2.25
CA TYR A 353 24.36 22.36 -2.98
C TYR A 353 23.24 22.00 -3.97
N LEU A 354 21.97 22.00 -3.54
CA LEU A 354 20.83 21.63 -4.39
C LEU A 354 20.66 22.58 -5.58
N LEU A 355 20.85 23.89 -5.38
CA LEU A 355 20.81 24.86 -6.48
C LEU A 355 21.94 24.62 -7.48
N ASN A 356 23.16 24.38 -6.99
CA ASN A 356 24.30 24.05 -7.85
C ASN A 356 24.11 22.72 -8.60
N ALA A 357 23.35 21.79 -8.04
CA ALA A 357 22.94 20.54 -8.68
C ALA A 357 21.80 20.71 -9.70
N GLY A 358 21.18 21.90 -9.77
CA GLY A 358 20.18 22.24 -10.78
C GLY A 358 18.72 22.23 -10.30
N ALA A 359 18.47 22.26 -8.98
CA ALA A 359 17.11 22.41 -8.46
C ALA A 359 16.45 23.72 -8.94
N ASP A 360 15.17 23.65 -9.29
CA ASP A 360 14.40 24.78 -9.79
C ASP A 360 14.02 25.73 -8.65
N ILE A 361 14.71 26.87 -8.60
CA ILE A 361 14.48 27.93 -7.60
C ILE A 361 13.08 28.55 -7.68
N ASP A 362 12.46 28.53 -8.87
CA ASP A 362 11.16 29.15 -9.14
C ASP A 362 10.00 28.15 -9.01
N LYS A 363 10.28 26.88 -8.66
CA LYS A 363 9.25 25.90 -8.37
C LYS A 363 8.35 26.39 -7.24
N VAL A 364 7.04 26.15 -7.39
CA VAL A 364 6.03 26.51 -6.40
C VAL A 364 5.42 25.28 -5.76
N SER A 365 5.18 25.37 -4.45
CA SER A 365 4.44 24.39 -3.68
C SER A 365 2.93 24.44 -4.04
N ILE A 366 2.14 23.50 -3.54
CA ILE A 366 0.66 23.47 -3.69
C ILE A 366 0.02 24.76 -3.12
N GLU A 367 0.66 25.39 -2.12
CA GLU A 367 0.24 26.67 -1.56
C GLU A 367 0.70 27.89 -2.39
N ASN A 368 1.21 27.68 -3.61
CA ASN A 368 1.84 28.69 -4.46
C ASN A 368 3.02 29.42 -3.78
N LYS A 369 3.78 28.71 -2.93
CA LYS A 369 4.95 29.25 -2.23
C LYS A 369 6.24 28.80 -2.91
N THR A 370 7.14 29.75 -3.15
CA THR A 370 8.51 29.51 -3.64
C THR A 370 9.48 29.24 -2.49
N ALA A 371 10.70 28.81 -2.81
CA ALA A 371 11.80 28.73 -1.85
C ALA A 371 12.03 30.06 -1.10
N MET A 372 11.91 31.20 -1.80
CA MET A 372 12.01 32.54 -1.19
C MET A 372 10.90 32.78 -0.14
N ASP A 373 9.66 32.39 -0.45
CA ASP A 373 8.54 32.54 0.48
C ASP A 373 8.76 31.70 1.74
N TYR A 374 9.35 30.51 1.60
CA TYR A 374 9.74 29.68 2.75
C TYR A 374 10.85 30.35 3.58
N ALA A 375 11.87 30.94 2.96
CA ALA A 375 12.95 31.63 3.68
C ALA A 375 12.40 32.82 4.51
N ILE A 376 11.44 33.56 3.95
CA ILE A 376 10.79 34.68 4.65
C ILE A 376 9.88 34.16 5.78
N ASN A 377 9.05 33.14 5.50
CA ASN A 377 8.07 32.63 6.47
C ASN A 377 8.70 31.94 7.68
N TYR A 378 9.88 31.36 7.52
CA TYR A 378 10.62 30.66 8.58
C TYR A 378 11.78 31.48 9.17
N ASP A 379 11.88 32.77 8.83
CA ASP A 379 12.87 33.72 9.36
C ASP A 379 14.33 33.32 9.12
N HIS A 380 14.65 32.96 7.87
CA HIS A 380 16.00 32.60 7.42
C HIS A 380 16.60 33.68 6.49
N PRO A 381 17.03 34.84 7.02
CA PRO A 381 17.48 35.98 6.21
C PRO A 381 18.72 35.69 5.37
N GLU A 382 19.66 34.89 5.88
CA GLU A 382 20.87 34.52 5.16
C GLU A 382 20.55 33.68 3.90
N ILE A 383 19.60 32.75 4.01
CA ILE A 383 19.11 31.97 2.87
C ILE A 383 18.33 32.87 1.90
N ALA A 384 17.50 33.78 2.39
CA ALA A 384 16.78 34.72 1.54
C ALA A 384 17.74 35.61 0.71
N ASP A 385 18.82 36.09 1.32
CA ASP A 385 19.83 36.89 0.62
C ASP A 385 20.64 36.05 -0.38
N TYR A 386 20.97 34.80 -0.02
CA TYR A 386 21.59 33.86 -0.95
C TYR A 386 20.70 33.59 -2.17
N LEU A 387 19.42 33.23 -1.97
CA LEU A 387 18.46 32.98 -3.05
C LEU A 387 18.32 34.20 -3.99
N LYS A 388 18.25 35.44 -3.44
CA LYS A 388 18.22 36.66 -4.27
C LYS A 388 19.48 36.79 -5.13
N SER A 389 20.64 36.52 -4.55
CA SER A 389 21.92 36.62 -5.25
C SER A 389 22.01 35.56 -6.35
N TYR A 390 21.55 34.33 -6.08
CA TYR A 390 21.53 33.23 -7.04
C TYR A 390 20.63 33.52 -8.24
N SER A 391 19.39 34.00 -8.01
CA SER A 391 18.46 34.39 -9.08
C SER A 391 18.98 35.56 -9.94
N SER A 392 19.79 36.45 -9.36
CA SER A 392 20.36 37.60 -10.08
C SER A 392 21.55 37.20 -10.97
N ASN A 393 22.28 36.15 -10.59
CA ASN A 393 23.46 35.68 -11.31
C ASN A 393 23.16 34.63 -12.39
N ASN A 394 22.00 33.96 -12.32
CA ASN A 394 21.63 32.84 -13.20
C ASN A 394 20.42 33.12 -14.13
N LYS A 395 20.02 34.39 -14.27
CA LYS A 395 19.11 34.89 -15.32
C LYS A 395 19.93 35.48 -16.47
#